data_AF-F0YG84-F1
#
_entry.id   AF-F0YG84-F1
#
_cell.length_a   1.000
_cell.length_b   1.000
_cell.length_c   1.000
_cell.angle_alpha   90.00
_cell.angle_beta   90.00
_cell.angle_gamma   90.00
#
_symmetry.space_group_name_H-M   'P 1'
#
loop_
_entity.id
_entity.type
_entity.pdbx_description
1 polymer ?
#
loop_
_entity_poly.entity_id
_entity_poly.type
_entity_poly.pdbx_seq_one_letter_code
_entity_poly.pdbx_strand_id
1 'polypeptide(L)'
;KKQRKAAKQERCAAKREGKLAGPDEEVDLLALIAAQRLKDAARTEVTVAKLEPPTDGAFAPFPPRCNASLAAVGDDLYLFGGELNEGDQTTVFNDLYRYRTAKDEWYAVASLNAPSPRCAHQAVALGKHVYVFGGEYATLTQFYHYRDLWRLDTRTHAWELVEPAKKKGPSARSGHRCCEWRGKILLFGGFFKAS
;
A
#
# COMPACT_ATOMS: atom_id res chain seq x y z
N LYS A 1 -15.89 23.43 -30.74
CA LYS A 1 -17.00 22.84 -29.91
C LYS A 1 -16.57 21.63 -29.05
N LYS A 2 -15.68 20.72 -29.51
CA LYS A 2 -15.19 19.55 -28.73
C LYS A 2 -14.30 19.92 -27.52
N GLN A 3 -13.35 20.84 -27.67
CA GLN A 3 -12.43 21.25 -26.58
C GLN A 3 -13.14 21.92 -25.38
N ARG A 4 -14.21 22.68 -25.63
CA ARG A 4 -15.01 23.34 -24.57
C ARG A 4 -15.87 22.35 -23.76
N LYS A 5 -16.15 21.15 -24.31
CA LYS A 5 -16.81 20.05 -23.59
C LYS A 5 -15.83 19.26 -22.72
N ALA A 6 -14.62 19.01 -23.21
CA ALA A 6 -13.56 18.33 -22.46
C ALA A 6 -13.15 19.13 -21.21
N ALA A 7 -12.89 20.43 -21.36
CA ALA A 7 -12.54 21.30 -20.23
C ALA A 7 -13.69 21.45 -19.19
N LYS A 8 -14.96 21.28 -19.61
CA LYS A 8 -16.12 21.27 -18.70
C LYS A 8 -16.24 19.94 -17.94
N GLN A 9 -15.87 18.82 -18.57
CA GLN A 9 -15.82 17.51 -17.94
C GLN A 9 -14.67 17.42 -16.93
N GLU A 10 -13.49 17.93 -17.26
CA GLU A 10 -12.34 17.98 -16.33
C GLU A 10 -12.62 18.87 -15.11
N ARG A 11 -13.25 20.05 -15.32
CA ARG A 11 -13.70 20.89 -14.20
C ARG A 11 -14.78 20.23 -13.34
N CYS A 12 -15.64 19.39 -13.91
CA CYS A 12 -16.64 18.64 -13.12
C CYS A 12 -16.01 17.46 -12.38
N ALA A 13 -14.99 16.82 -12.94
CA ALA A 13 -14.24 15.75 -12.30
C ALA A 13 -13.41 16.27 -11.12
N ALA A 14 -12.66 17.36 -11.31
CA ALA A 14 -11.91 18.02 -10.24
C ALA A 14 -12.83 18.55 -9.11
N LYS A 15 -14.05 18.98 -9.44
CA LYS A 15 -15.06 19.41 -8.45
C LYS A 15 -15.68 18.24 -7.66
N ARG A 16 -15.51 17.00 -8.12
CA ARG A 16 -15.90 15.77 -7.41
C ARG A 16 -14.76 15.22 -6.55
N GLU A 17 -13.51 15.34 -7.01
CA GLU A 17 -12.32 14.97 -6.22
C GLU A 17 -12.14 15.84 -4.97
N GLY A 18 -12.67 17.08 -4.97
CA GLY A 18 -12.66 17.98 -3.81
C GLY A 18 -13.96 18.06 -3.00
N LYS A 19 -14.96 17.21 -3.27
CA LYS A 19 -16.16 17.16 -2.42
C LYS A 19 -15.91 16.20 -1.27
N LEU A 20 -15.73 16.76 -0.08
CA LEU A 20 -15.89 16.04 1.18
C LEU A 20 -17.25 15.32 1.15
N ALA A 21 -17.23 14.00 1.26
CA ALA A 21 -18.41 13.25 1.68
C ALA A 21 -18.84 13.82 3.03
N GLY A 22 -20.13 14.11 3.20
CA GLY A 22 -20.64 14.46 4.53
C GLY A 22 -20.38 13.31 5.50
N PRO A 23 -20.38 13.56 6.82
CA PRO A 23 -20.11 12.54 7.84
C PRO A 23 -21.01 11.28 7.74
N ASP A 24 -22.14 11.36 7.03
CA ASP A 24 -23.11 10.28 6.82
C ASP A 24 -23.16 9.69 5.40
N GLU A 25 -22.33 10.16 4.45
CA GLU A 25 -22.37 9.66 3.07
C GLU A 25 -21.39 8.48 2.92
N GLU A 26 -21.91 7.27 2.69
CA GLU A 26 -21.08 6.08 2.48
C GLU A 26 -20.16 6.29 1.27
N VAL A 27 -18.84 6.25 1.51
CA VAL A 27 -17.84 6.31 0.45
C VAL A 27 -17.74 4.94 -0.21
N ASP A 28 -17.83 4.90 -1.54
CA ASP A 28 -17.57 3.67 -2.29
C ASP A 28 -16.07 3.36 -2.30
N LEU A 29 -15.62 2.66 -1.25
CA LEU A 29 -14.22 2.26 -1.09
C LEU A 29 -13.73 1.40 -2.25
N LEU A 30 -14.60 0.58 -2.84
CA LEU A 30 -14.23 -0.28 -3.96
C LEU A 30 -13.94 0.54 -5.22
N ALA A 31 -14.74 1.57 -5.48
CA ALA A 31 -14.49 2.49 -6.58
C ALA A 31 -13.17 3.26 -6.39
N LEU A 32 -12.87 3.72 -5.17
CA LEU A 32 -11.60 4.40 -4.85
C LEU A 32 -10.40 3.47 -5.07
N ILE A 33 -10.46 2.24 -4.54
CA ILE A 33 -9.42 1.23 -4.74
C ILE A 33 -9.24 0.92 -6.23
N ALA A 34 -10.33 0.76 -6.97
CA ALA A 34 -10.28 0.48 -8.42
C ALA A 34 -9.67 1.65 -9.21
N ALA A 35 -10.02 2.89 -8.89
CA ALA A 35 -9.45 4.08 -9.51
C ALA A 35 -7.94 4.16 -9.28
N GLN A 36 -7.48 3.86 -8.06
CA GLN A 36 -6.05 3.84 -7.75
C GLN A 36 -5.32 2.71 -8.51
N ARG A 37 -5.92 1.53 -8.60
CA ARG A 37 -5.35 0.42 -9.39
C ARG A 37 -5.20 0.76 -10.87
N LEU A 38 -6.12 1.53 -11.45
CA LEU A 38 -5.99 1.99 -12.84
C LEU A 38 -4.82 2.96 -13.02
N LYS A 39 -4.59 3.84 -12.04
CA LYS A 39 -3.41 4.73 -12.04
C LYS A 39 -2.11 3.93 -11.93
N ASP A 40 -2.08 2.91 -11.06
CA ASP A 40 -0.90 2.07 -10.87
C ASP A 40 -0.62 1.17 -12.09
N ALA A 41 -1.67 0.65 -12.74
CA ALA A 41 -1.55 -0.19 -13.95
C ALA A 41 -1.04 0.58 -15.18
N ALA A 42 -1.00 1.92 -15.14
CA ALA A 42 -0.39 2.72 -16.18
C ALA A 42 1.15 2.68 -16.15
N ARG A 43 1.78 2.13 -15.09
CA ARG A 43 3.23 1.95 -15.03
C ARG A 43 3.68 0.89 -16.03
N THR A 44 4.68 1.22 -16.84
CA THR A 44 5.21 0.35 -17.91
C THR A 44 6.58 -0.24 -17.58
N GLU A 45 7.25 0.26 -16.55
CA GLU A 45 8.55 -0.25 -16.11
C GLU A 45 8.70 -0.25 -14.59
N VAL A 46 9.66 -1.05 -14.12
CA VAL A 46 10.11 -1.01 -12.72
C VAL A 46 11.19 0.05 -12.59
N THR A 47 11.07 0.95 -11.62
CA THR A 47 12.10 1.96 -11.33
C THR A 47 12.59 1.87 -9.89
N VAL A 48 13.87 2.16 -9.71
CA VAL A 48 14.52 2.25 -8.39
C VAL A 48 15.30 3.56 -8.38
N ALA A 49 14.75 4.58 -7.73
CA ALA A 49 15.32 5.91 -7.69
C ALA A 49 15.86 6.20 -6.29
N LYS A 50 17.13 6.63 -6.19
CA LYS A 50 17.69 7.14 -4.94
C LYS A 50 16.92 8.39 -4.53
N LEU A 51 16.59 8.50 -3.25
CA LEU A 51 15.95 9.66 -2.67
C LEU A 51 17.01 10.54 -2.01
N GLU A 52 16.94 11.83 -2.28
CA GLU A 52 17.78 12.81 -1.63
C GLU A 52 17.29 13.06 -0.20
N PRO A 53 18.20 13.32 0.76
CA PRO A 53 17.82 13.69 2.12
C PRO A 53 16.91 14.92 2.15
N PRO A 54 15.93 14.99 3.07
CA PRO A 54 15.08 16.16 3.22
C PRO A 54 15.88 17.41 3.62
N THR A 55 15.54 18.55 3.03
CA THR A 55 16.16 19.85 3.34
C THR A 55 15.41 20.64 4.41
N ASP A 56 14.19 20.21 4.73
CA ASP A 56 13.25 20.85 5.67
C ASP A 56 13.36 20.31 7.11
N GLY A 57 14.35 19.45 7.38
CA GLY A 57 14.56 18.82 8.68
C GLY A 57 13.67 17.59 8.92
N ALA A 58 12.91 17.12 7.93
CA ALA A 58 12.21 15.84 8.04
C ALA A 58 13.21 14.68 8.17
N PHE A 59 12.81 13.64 8.91
CA PHE A 59 13.65 12.46 9.14
C PHE A 59 13.71 11.49 7.95
N ALA A 60 12.74 11.56 7.04
CA ALA A 60 12.62 10.65 5.91
C ALA A 60 12.19 11.39 4.64
N PRO A 61 12.67 10.97 3.45
CA PRO A 61 12.36 11.62 2.17
C PRO A 61 11.00 11.23 1.58
N PHE A 62 10.03 10.94 2.45
CA PHE A 62 8.67 10.54 2.10
C PHE A 62 7.68 10.95 3.19
N PRO A 63 6.37 11.06 2.88
CA PRO A 63 5.39 11.50 3.85
C PRO A 63 5.40 10.64 5.13
N PRO A 64 5.20 11.27 6.31
CA PRO A 64 5.05 10.54 7.56
C PRO A 64 3.86 9.59 7.45
N ARG A 65 3.97 8.44 8.13
CA ARG A 65 2.97 7.39 8.04
C ARG A 65 2.97 6.52 9.29
N CYS A 66 1.80 6.05 9.69
CA CYS A 66 1.64 4.98 10.66
C CYS A 66 1.12 3.72 9.98
N ASN A 67 1.09 2.61 10.70
CA ASN A 67 0.50 1.34 10.24
C ASN A 67 1.07 0.80 8.90
N ALA A 68 2.24 1.29 8.48
CA ALA A 68 3.08 0.68 7.46
C ALA A 68 3.76 -0.57 8.04
N SER A 69 4.32 -1.39 7.15
CA SER A 69 5.13 -2.54 7.58
C SER A 69 6.56 -2.45 7.04
N LEU A 70 7.49 -2.98 7.82
CA LEU A 70 8.92 -3.01 7.50
C LEU A 70 9.39 -4.47 7.52
N ALA A 71 10.10 -4.91 6.49
CA ALA A 71 10.70 -6.23 6.43
C ALA A 71 12.19 -6.16 6.06
N ALA A 72 13.03 -6.88 6.79
CA ALA A 72 14.47 -6.93 6.54
C ALA A 72 14.81 -8.11 5.61
N VAL A 73 15.51 -7.84 4.51
CA VAL A 73 16.04 -8.87 3.60
C VAL A 73 17.51 -8.58 3.34
N GLY A 74 18.40 -9.35 3.99
CA GLY A 74 19.82 -9.03 4.01
C GLY A 74 20.06 -7.68 4.70
N ASP A 75 20.85 -6.81 4.07
CA ASP A 75 21.19 -5.48 4.60
C ASP A 75 20.15 -4.40 4.24
N ASP A 76 19.08 -4.77 3.56
CA ASP A 76 18.06 -3.83 3.10
C ASP A 76 16.77 -3.97 3.92
N LEU A 77 16.14 -2.84 4.24
CA LEU A 77 14.81 -2.78 4.82
C LEU A 77 13.81 -2.35 3.74
N TYR A 78 12.67 -3.04 3.67
CA TYR A 78 11.59 -2.72 2.75
C TYR A 78 10.39 -2.20 3.53
N LEU A 79 10.04 -0.94 3.31
CA LEU A 79 8.89 -0.26 3.90
C LEU A 79 7.76 -0.23 2.87
N PHE A 80 6.58 -0.74 3.22
CA PHE A 80 5.42 -0.76 2.33
C PHE A 80 4.18 -0.18 2.98
N GLY A 81 3.45 0.62 2.20
CA GLY A 81 2.13 1.14 2.52
C GLY A 81 2.08 1.99 3.79
N GLY A 82 1.01 1.82 4.56
CA GLY A 82 0.67 2.63 5.73
C GLY A 82 -0.35 3.71 5.40
N GLU A 83 -0.58 4.59 6.36
CA GLU A 83 -1.53 5.69 6.24
C GLU A 83 -1.02 6.97 6.90
N LEU A 84 -1.56 8.09 6.45
CA LEU A 84 -1.38 9.41 7.02
C LEU A 84 -2.75 10.04 7.24
N ASN A 85 -3.01 10.53 8.45
CA ASN A 85 -4.20 11.29 8.78
C ASN A 85 -3.85 12.78 8.85
N GLU A 86 -4.50 13.57 8.00
CA GLU A 86 -4.33 15.02 7.91
C GLU A 86 -5.71 15.70 8.00
N GLY A 87 -6.03 16.21 9.19
CA GLY A 87 -7.35 16.78 9.47
C GLY A 87 -8.45 15.74 9.23
N ASP A 88 -9.39 16.06 8.34
CA ASP A 88 -10.52 15.21 8.00
C ASP A 88 -10.25 14.28 6.80
N GLN A 89 -8.98 13.97 6.52
CA GLN A 89 -8.59 13.07 5.43
C GLN A 89 -7.61 12.00 5.88
N THR A 90 -7.84 10.77 5.43
CA THR A 90 -6.91 9.64 5.54
C THR A 90 -6.37 9.30 4.16
N THR A 91 -5.05 9.42 3.99
CA THR A 91 -4.35 8.93 2.79
C THR A 91 -3.74 7.58 3.10
N VAL A 92 -4.13 6.55 2.34
CA VAL A 92 -3.56 5.20 2.42
C VAL A 92 -2.57 5.01 1.28
N PHE A 93 -1.39 4.48 1.58
CA PHE A 93 -0.29 4.35 0.62
C PHE A 93 -0.12 2.91 0.10
N ASN A 94 0.44 2.77 -1.10
CA ASN A 94 0.99 1.52 -1.68
C ASN A 94 2.38 1.70 -2.29
N ASP A 95 3.07 2.76 -1.91
CA ASP A 95 4.47 2.96 -2.26
C ASP A 95 5.36 1.93 -1.53
N LEU A 96 6.50 1.66 -2.16
CA LEU A 96 7.53 0.79 -1.64
C LEU A 96 8.82 1.59 -1.54
N TYR A 97 9.41 1.62 -0.35
CA TYR A 97 10.73 2.17 -0.13
C TYR A 97 11.70 1.08 0.27
N ARG A 98 12.93 1.20 -0.23
CA ARG A 98 14.05 0.37 0.18
C ARG A 98 15.07 1.25 0.88
N TYR A 99 15.41 0.89 2.11
CA TYR A 99 16.50 1.51 2.85
C TYR A 99 17.71 0.58 2.86
N ARG A 100 18.85 1.08 2.40
CA ARG A 100 20.12 0.35 2.43
C ARG A 100 20.88 0.72 3.70
N THR A 101 20.83 -0.14 4.71
CA THR A 101 21.38 0.17 6.04
C THR A 101 22.88 0.44 5.99
N ALA A 102 23.63 -0.30 5.16
CA ALA A 102 25.07 -0.14 5.00
C ALA A 102 25.51 1.22 4.42
N LYS A 103 24.61 1.94 3.75
CA LYS A 103 24.92 3.22 3.09
C LYS A 103 24.14 4.40 3.68
N ASP A 104 23.17 4.13 4.54
CA ASP A 104 22.20 5.11 5.01
C ASP A 104 21.49 5.82 3.83
N GLU A 105 20.98 5.03 2.88
CA GLU A 105 20.36 5.56 1.66
C GLU A 105 18.94 5.01 1.47
N TRP A 106 18.01 5.91 1.18
CA TRP A 106 16.65 5.58 0.80
C TRP A 106 16.47 5.54 -0.72
N TYR A 107 15.66 4.59 -1.18
CA TYR A 107 15.28 4.45 -2.57
C TYR A 107 13.76 4.29 -2.68
N ALA A 108 13.13 5.03 -3.59
CA ALA A 108 11.76 4.78 -4.01
C ALA A 108 11.77 3.67 -5.07
N VAL A 109 10.92 2.65 -4.86
CA VAL A 109 10.78 1.52 -5.77
C VAL A 109 9.38 1.56 -6.37
N ALA A 110 9.28 1.85 -7.66
CA ALA A 110 8.02 1.74 -8.40
C ALA A 110 7.97 0.39 -9.11
N SER A 111 6.98 -0.43 -8.77
CA SER A 111 6.75 -1.73 -9.40
C SER A 111 5.56 -1.68 -10.36
N LEU A 112 5.57 -2.56 -11.36
CA LEU A 112 4.49 -2.69 -12.35
C LEU A 112 3.13 -3.06 -11.72
N ASN A 113 3.15 -4.01 -10.77
CA ASN A 113 1.93 -4.62 -10.23
C ASN A 113 1.93 -4.58 -8.70
N ALA A 114 1.92 -3.39 -8.10
CA ALA A 114 1.91 -3.26 -6.64
C ALA A 114 0.56 -3.70 -6.03
N PRO A 115 0.55 -4.21 -4.78
CA PRO A 115 -0.67 -4.38 -4.02
C PRO A 115 -1.44 -3.06 -3.90
N SER A 116 -2.77 -3.11 -3.81
CA SER A 116 -3.58 -1.92 -3.56
C SER A 116 -3.20 -1.23 -2.23
N PRO A 117 -3.45 0.09 -2.09
CA PRO A 117 -3.13 0.82 -0.87
C PRO A 117 -3.69 0.17 0.37
N ARG A 118 -2.82 0.04 1.37
CA ARG A 118 -3.15 -0.67 2.59
C ARG A 118 -2.35 -0.19 3.79
N CYS A 119 -3.01 -0.12 4.93
CA CYS A 119 -2.44 0.04 6.25
C CYS A 119 -2.75 -1.20 7.12
N ALA A 120 -2.13 -1.29 8.29
CA ALA A 120 -2.35 -2.32 9.31
C ALA A 120 -2.20 -3.77 8.77
N HIS A 121 -1.44 -3.94 7.69
CA HIS A 121 -1.02 -5.21 7.13
C HIS A 121 0.26 -5.68 7.83
N GLN A 122 0.73 -6.88 7.50
CA GLN A 122 2.04 -7.37 7.94
C GLN A 122 2.91 -7.73 6.73
N ALA A 123 4.16 -7.31 6.78
CA ALA A 123 5.22 -7.76 5.89
C ALA A 123 6.15 -8.73 6.62
N VAL A 124 6.48 -9.85 5.98
CA VAL A 124 7.40 -10.86 6.50
C VAL A 124 8.42 -11.21 5.44
N ALA A 125 9.70 -11.16 5.80
CA ALA A 125 10.78 -11.64 4.96
C ALA A 125 10.85 -13.17 4.99
N LEU A 126 10.95 -13.79 3.81
CA LEU A 126 11.21 -15.22 3.67
C LEU A 126 12.13 -15.45 2.46
N GLY A 127 13.39 -15.79 2.76
CA GLY A 127 14.44 -15.88 1.75
C GLY A 127 14.73 -14.51 1.11
N LYS A 128 14.67 -14.44 -0.23
CA LYS A 128 14.86 -13.20 -1.01
C LYS A 128 13.54 -12.53 -1.38
N HIS A 129 12.51 -12.73 -0.56
CA HIS A 129 11.18 -12.21 -0.83
C HIS A 129 10.61 -11.53 0.40
N VAL A 130 9.75 -10.54 0.15
CA VAL A 130 8.89 -9.94 1.17
C VAL A 130 7.46 -10.35 0.87
N TYR A 131 6.79 -10.92 1.86
CA TYR A 131 5.38 -11.30 1.77
C TYR A 131 4.52 -10.31 2.52
N VAL A 132 3.48 -9.80 1.89
CA VAL A 132 2.50 -8.89 2.49
C VAL A 132 1.14 -9.56 2.53
N PHE A 133 0.57 -9.71 3.73
CA PHE A 133 -0.76 -10.27 3.90
C PHE A 133 -1.74 -9.26 4.50
N GLY A 134 -2.96 -9.24 3.96
CA GLY A 134 -4.10 -8.54 4.52
C GLY A 134 -3.88 -7.03 4.65
N GLY A 135 -4.35 -6.48 5.77
CA GLY A 135 -4.47 -5.04 6.01
C GLY A 135 -5.81 -4.51 5.53
N GLU A 136 -5.91 -3.19 5.45
CA GLU A 136 -7.14 -2.53 5.03
C GLU A 136 -6.88 -1.25 4.27
N TYR A 137 -7.87 -0.84 3.47
CA TYR A 137 -8.00 0.52 2.99
C TYR A 137 -8.94 1.24 3.95
N ALA A 138 -8.43 2.23 4.67
CA ALA A 138 -9.19 2.99 5.66
C ALA A 138 -9.53 4.39 5.16
N THR A 139 -10.72 4.85 5.51
CA THR A 139 -11.09 6.26 5.61
C THR A 139 -11.39 6.56 7.08
N LEU A 140 -11.75 7.80 7.41
CA LEU A 140 -12.12 8.17 8.77
C LEU A 140 -13.32 7.39 9.33
N THR A 141 -14.21 6.91 8.47
CA THR A 141 -15.50 6.32 8.86
C THR A 141 -15.69 4.89 8.39
N GLN A 142 -14.91 4.42 7.41
CA GLN A 142 -15.09 3.12 6.78
C GLN A 142 -13.75 2.44 6.52
N PHE A 143 -13.78 1.11 6.41
CA PHE A 143 -12.60 0.33 6.04
C PHE A 143 -12.99 -0.86 5.17
N TYR A 144 -12.07 -1.24 4.28
CA TYR A 144 -12.15 -2.45 3.47
C TYR A 144 -10.98 -3.37 3.81
N HIS A 145 -11.26 -4.54 4.39
CA HIS A 145 -10.21 -5.51 4.72
C HIS A 145 -9.79 -6.33 3.50
N TYR A 146 -8.48 -6.47 3.33
CA TYR A 146 -7.90 -7.36 2.33
C TYR A 146 -7.69 -8.77 2.89
N ARG A 147 -7.80 -9.76 2.00
CA ARG A 147 -7.50 -11.19 2.27
C ARG A 147 -6.39 -11.75 1.38
N ASP A 148 -5.79 -10.90 0.56
CA ASP A 148 -4.81 -11.29 -0.43
C ASP A 148 -3.42 -11.46 0.21
N LEU A 149 -2.60 -12.31 -0.42
CA LEU A 149 -1.21 -12.48 -0.10
C LEU A 149 -0.38 -12.06 -1.30
N TRP A 150 0.54 -11.13 -1.10
CA TRP A 150 1.44 -10.63 -2.12
C TRP A 150 2.87 -11.04 -1.80
N ARG A 151 3.65 -11.31 -2.84
CA ARG A 151 5.09 -11.58 -2.74
C ARG A 151 5.86 -10.61 -3.61
N LEU A 152 6.76 -9.86 -3.01
CA LEU A 152 7.79 -9.08 -3.69
C LEU A 152 9.05 -9.94 -3.86
N ASP A 153 9.56 -10.07 -5.08
CA ASP A 153 10.94 -10.51 -5.31
C ASP A 153 11.88 -9.31 -5.15
N THR A 154 12.79 -9.37 -4.19
CA THR A 154 13.65 -8.23 -3.85
C THR A 154 14.75 -7.97 -4.89
N ARG A 155 14.99 -8.90 -5.82
CA ARG A 155 15.97 -8.76 -6.89
C ARG A 155 15.40 -8.07 -8.12
N THR A 156 14.15 -8.37 -8.44
CA THR A 156 13.45 -7.84 -9.62
C THR A 156 12.52 -6.69 -9.27
N HIS A 157 12.20 -6.51 -7.99
CA HIS A 157 11.19 -5.59 -7.49
C HIS A 157 9.80 -5.82 -8.11
N ALA A 158 9.55 -7.04 -8.59
CA ALA A 158 8.25 -7.44 -9.10
C ALA A 158 7.41 -8.05 -7.97
N TRP A 159 6.14 -7.67 -7.96
CA TRP A 159 5.13 -8.22 -7.07
C TRP A 159 4.34 -9.31 -7.80
N GLU A 160 3.97 -10.35 -7.06
CA GLU A 160 3.10 -11.43 -7.50
C GLU A 160 1.98 -11.61 -6.48
N LEU A 161 0.75 -11.74 -6.96
CA LEU A 161 -0.38 -12.20 -6.15
C LEU A 161 -0.24 -13.71 -5.94
N VAL A 162 -0.05 -14.12 -4.69
CA VAL A 162 0.11 -15.53 -4.31
C VAL A 162 -1.27 -16.14 -4.07
N GLU A 163 -1.69 -16.97 -5.00
CA GLU A 163 -2.94 -17.73 -4.85
C GLU A 163 -2.76 -18.90 -3.89
N PRO A 164 -3.69 -19.11 -2.94
CA PRO A 164 -3.58 -20.22 -2.00
C PRO A 164 -3.77 -21.55 -2.73
N ALA A 165 -2.84 -22.49 -2.50
CA ALA A 165 -2.84 -23.80 -3.15
C ALA A 165 -4.14 -24.60 -2.95
N LYS A 166 -4.82 -24.36 -1.82
CA LYS A 166 -6.19 -24.81 -1.56
C LYS A 166 -7.05 -23.56 -1.54
N LYS A 167 -8.29 -23.61 -2.05
CA LYS A 167 -9.27 -22.49 -2.01
C LYS A 167 -9.67 -22.04 -0.58
N LYS A 168 -8.92 -22.43 0.44
CA LYS A 168 -9.06 -22.06 1.85
C LYS A 168 -7.77 -21.34 2.27
N GLY A 169 -7.90 -20.07 2.65
CA GLY A 169 -6.86 -19.25 3.26
C GLY A 169 -7.42 -18.48 4.46
N PRO A 170 -6.62 -17.66 5.14
CA PRO A 170 -7.12 -16.81 6.20
C PRO A 170 -8.19 -15.84 5.68
N SER A 171 -9.15 -15.47 6.53
CA SER A 171 -10.14 -14.44 6.19
C SER A 171 -9.48 -13.06 6.04
N ALA A 172 -10.19 -12.14 5.39
CA ALA A 172 -9.80 -10.74 5.33
C ALA A 172 -9.62 -10.18 6.75
N ARG A 173 -8.52 -9.44 6.99
CA ARG A 173 -8.19 -8.90 8.32
C ARG A 173 -7.11 -7.85 8.29
N SER A 174 -7.11 -6.99 9.30
CA SER A 174 -6.08 -5.98 9.60
C SER A 174 -5.62 -6.11 11.06
N GLY A 175 -4.55 -5.41 11.44
CA GLY A 175 -4.03 -5.38 12.82
C GLY A 175 -3.54 -6.72 13.35
N HIS A 176 -3.36 -7.72 12.47
CA HIS A 176 -2.83 -9.03 12.81
C HIS A 176 -1.31 -8.99 12.95
N ARG A 177 -0.72 -10.07 13.46
CA ARG A 177 0.74 -10.27 13.51
C ARG A 177 1.13 -11.45 12.64
N CYS A 178 2.24 -11.31 11.93
CA CYS A 178 2.87 -12.39 11.19
C CYS A 178 4.34 -12.53 11.56
N CYS A 179 4.87 -13.75 11.49
CA CYS A 179 6.29 -14.01 11.59
C CYS A 179 6.70 -15.18 10.68
N GLU A 180 7.98 -15.21 10.31
CA GLU A 180 8.58 -16.36 9.65
C GLU A 180 8.97 -17.39 10.72
N TRP A 181 8.66 -18.66 10.46
CA TRP A 181 9.16 -19.77 11.24
C TRP A 181 9.33 -21.01 10.37
N ARG A 182 10.58 -21.43 10.17
CA ARG A 182 10.97 -22.68 9.48
C ARG A 182 10.39 -22.80 8.07
N GLY A 183 10.55 -21.75 7.27
CA GLY A 183 10.08 -21.68 5.88
C GLY A 183 8.57 -21.43 5.75
N LYS A 184 7.90 -21.03 6.84
CA LYS A 184 6.46 -20.78 6.87
C LYS A 184 6.18 -19.39 7.41
N ILE A 185 5.09 -18.79 6.97
CA ILE A 185 4.56 -17.57 7.56
C ILE A 185 3.45 -17.98 8.51
N LEU A 186 3.63 -17.69 9.80
CA LEU A 186 2.62 -17.86 10.82
C LEU A 186 1.84 -16.56 10.95
N LEU A 187 0.51 -16.67 11.07
CA LEU A 187 -0.40 -15.55 11.23
C LEU A 187 -1.20 -15.73 12.52
N PHE A 188 -1.31 -14.66 13.31
CA PHE A 188 -2.10 -14.66 14.54
C PHE A 188 -2.91 -13.39 14.71
N GLY A 189 -4.14 -13.56 15.23
CA GLY A 189 -5.03 -12.46 15.60
C GLY A 189 -5.51 -11.62 14.42
N GLY A 190 -5.75 -10.35 14.71
CA GLY A 190 -6.27 -9.36 13.77
C GLY A 190 -7.77 -9.14 13.90
N PHE A 191 -8.17 -7.93 13.53
CA PHE A 191 -9.55 -7.53 13.43
C PHE A 191 -10.10 -7.93 12.06
N PHE A 192 -11.32 -8.46 12.08
CA PHE A 192 -12.12 -8.71 10.89
C PHE A 192 -13.57 -8.44 11.26
N LYS A 193 -14.34 -7.90 10.31
CA LYS A 193 -15.78 -7.83 10.47
C LYS A 193 -16.34 -9.24 10.32
N ALA A 194 -16.86 -9.80 11.41
CA ALA A 194 -17.65 -11.03 11.34
C ALA A 194 -18.91 -10.74 10.52
N SER A 195 -19.12 -11.51 9.45
CA SER A 195 -20.35 -11.49 8.65
C SER A 195 -21.51 -12.10 9.41
#